data_AF-A0A5E4DDD6-F1
#
_entry.id   AF-A0A5E4DDD6-F1
#
_cell.length_a   1.000
_cell.length_b   1.000
_cell.length_c   1.000
_cell.angle_alpha   90.00
_cell.angle_beta   90.00
_cell.angle_gamma   90.00
#
_symmetry.space_group_name_H-M   'P 1'
#
loop_
_entity.id
_entity.type
_entity.pdbx_description
1 polymer ?
#
loop_
_entity_poly.entity_id
_entity_poly.type
_entity_poly.pdbx_seq_one_letter_code
_entity_poly.pdbx_strand_id
1 'polypeptide(L)' 'MLRAGAPTGDFSRTGEVHTGTTIMAVEFDGGVVVGSDSRVSAGEAVVNRVFDKLSPLHHRIYCALSGSAADAQA' A
#
# COMPACT_ATOMS: atom_id res chain seq x y z
N MET A 1 -6.49 -42.72 5.37
CA MET A 1 -5.21 -42.04 5.10
C MET A 1 -5.54 -40.65 4.56
N LEU A 2 -5.45 -39.60 5.39
CA LEU A 2 -5.67 -38.23 4.96
C LEU A 2 -4.52 -37.80 4.03
N ARG A 3 -4.85 -37.29 2.84
CA ARG A 3 -3.87 -36.67 1.95
C ARG A 3 -3.38 -35.38 2.61
N ALA A 4 -2.06 -35.27 2.76
CA ALA A 4 -1.39 -34.06 3.21
C ALA A 4 -1.82 -32.88 2.33
N GLY A 5 -2.25 -31.79 2.98
CA GLY A 5 -2.62 -30.55 2.32
C GLY A 5 -1.46 -30.01 1.48
N ALA A 6 -1.79 -29.56 0.28
CA ALA A 6 -0.83 -28.85 -0.57
C ALA A 6 -0.29 -27.64 0.20
N PRO A 7 1.02 -27.34 0.14
CA PRO A 7 1.54 -26.11 0.72
C PRO A 7 0.93 -24.93 -0.05
N THR A 8 0.02 -24.19 0.59
CA THR A 8 -0.37 -22.85 0.16
C THR A 8 0.77 -21.90 0.53
N GLY A 9 1.91 -22.06 -0.14
CA GLY A 9 3.04 -21.15 -0.04
C GLY A 9 2.78 -19.97 -0.96
N ASP A 10 2.66 -18.78 -0.37
CA ASP A 10 2.87 -17.54 -1.11
C ASP A 10 4.35 -17.51 -1.54
N PHE A 11 4.60 -17.98 -2.77
CA PHE A 11 5.91 -17.90 -3.39
C PHE A 11 6.07 -16.50 -3.98
N SER A 12 6.38 -15.51 -3.13
CA SER A 12 6.93 -14.26 -3.62
C SER A 12 8.24 -14.60 -4.35
N ARG A 13 8.23 -14.57 -5.69
CA ARG A 13 9.46 -14.77 -6.46
C ARG A 13 10.43 -13.67 -6.08
N THR A 14 11.63 -14.06 -5.65
CA THR A 14 12.74 -13.15 -5.40
C THR A 14 12.99 -12.30 -6.66
N GLY A 15 12.52 -11.05 -6.65
CA GLY A 15 12.63 -10.10 -7.78
C GLY A 15 11.33 -9.46 -8.25
N GLU A 16 10.16 -9.79 -7.69
CA GLU A 16 8.90 -9.16 -8.09
C GLU A 16 8.74 -7.75 -7.51
N VAL A 17 8.64 -6.75 -8.39
CA VAL A 17 8.38 -5.37 -8.00
C VAL A 17 6.89 -5.25 -7.64
N HIS A 18 6.58 -5.17 -6.35
CA HIS A 18 5.21 -4.94 -5.88
C HIS A 18 4.76 -3.50 -6.17
N THR A 19 4.07 -3.28 -7.28
CA THR A 19 3.35 -2.03 -7.56
C THR A 19 1.91 -2.10 -7.02
N GLY A 20 1.80 -2.16 -5.68
CA GLY A 20 0.50 -2.23 -4.98
C GLY A 20 -0.18 -0.86 -4.78
N THR A 21 0.62 0.17 -4.56
CA THR A 21 0.20 1.53 -4.21
C THR A 21 0.79 2.52 -5.19
N THR A 22 0.02 3.53 -5.57
CA THR A 22 0.49 4.68 -6.33
C THR A 22 0.25 5.94 -5.53
N ILE A 23 1.32 6.70 -5.30
CA ILE A 23 1.31 8.00 -4.64
C ILE A 23 1.96 8.99 -5.60
N MET A 24 1.41 10.19 -5.68
CA MET A 24 1.97 11.29 -6.45
C MET A 24 1.91 12.58 -5.64
N ALA A 25 2.97 13.38 -5.72
CA ALA A 25 3.02 14.73 -5.19
C ALA A 25 3.59 15.67 -6.25
N VAL A 26 2.97 16.83 -6.42
CA VAL A 26 3.38 17.87 -7.38
C VAL A 26 3.42 19.20 -6.68
N GLU A 27 4.56 19.88 -6.76
CA GLU A 27 4.76 21.25 -6.27
C GLU A 27 4.24 22.26 -7.31
N PHE A 28 3.67 23.36 -6.82
CA PHE A 28 3.25 24.50 -7.60
C PHE A 28 3.42 25.79 -6.80
N ASP A 29 3.33 26.95 -7.46
CA ASP A 29 3.35 28.24 -6.76
C ASP A 29 2.10 28.37 -5.86
N GLY A 30 2.32 28.30 -4.55
CA GLY A 30 1.26 28.28 -3.53
C GLY A 30 1.14 26.97 -2.75
N GLY A 31 1.90 25.92 -3.09
CA GLY A 31 2.01 24.72 -2.25
C GLY A 31 2.24 23.41 -3.00
N VAL A 32 1.63 22.33 -2.49
CA VAL A 32 1.78 20.97 -3.03
C VAL A 32 0.41 20.32 -3.16
N VAL A 33 0.16 19.64 -4.27
CA VAL A 33 -0.95 18.69 -4.43
C VAL A 33 -0.41 17.29 -4.19
N VAL A 34 -1.02 16.54 -3.28
CA VAL A 34 -0.69 15.14 -3.00
C VAL A 34 -1.92 14.26 -3.22
N GLY A 35 -1.72 13.10 -3.82
CA GLY A 35 -2.78 12.13 -4.11
C GLY A 35 -2.27 10.70 -3.99
N SER A 36 -3.19 9.80 -3.66
CA SER A 36 -2.94 8.36 -3.65
C SER A 36 -4.15 7.59 -4.16
N ASP A 37 -3.93 6.36 -4.61
CA ASP A 37 -5.02 5.41 -4.81
C ASP A 37 -5.53 4.86 -3.47
N SER A 38 -6.74 4.28 -3.45
CA SER A 38 -7.38 3.80 -2.21
C SER A 38 -7.32 2.28 -2.01
N ARG A 39 -6.68 1.54 -2.92
CA ARG A 39 -6.66 0.08 -2.93
C ARG A 39 -5.62 -0.47 -1.94
N VAL A 40 -5.96 -1.53 -1.22
CA VAL A 40 -5.03 -2.37 -0.46
C VAL A 40 -5.19 -3.81 -0.93
N SER A 41 -4.07 -4.48 -1.22
CA SER A 41 -4.04 -5.87 -1.66
C SER A 41 -3.24 -6.75 -0.72
N ALA A 42 -3.64 -8.01 -0.61
CA ALA A 42 -2.85 -9.09 -0.05
C ALA A 42 -2.61 -10.11 -1.16
N GLY A 43 -1.41 -10.11 -1.73
CA GLY A 43 -1.14 -10.78 -3.00
C GLY A 43 -2.01 -10.21 -4.13
N GLU A 44 -2.69 -11.08 -4.87
CA GLU A 44 -3.57 -10.69 -5.99
C GLU A 44 -4.97 -10.20 -5.53
N ALA A 45 -5.37 -10.47 -4.28
CA ALA A 45 -6.68 -10.13 -3.78
C ALA A 45 -6.74 -8.68 -3.27
N VAL A 46 -7.78 -7.94 -3.66
CA VAL A 46 -8.08 -6.62 -3.09
C VAL A 46 -8.85 -6.79 -1.78
N VAL A 47 -8.18 -6.52 -0.66
CA VAL A 47 -8.72 -6.70 0.69
C VAL A 47 -9.38 -5.44 1.24
N ASN A 48 -9.00 -4.26 0.73
CA ASN A 48 -9.70 -3.01 1.00
C ASN A 48 -9.71 -2.13 -0.26
N ARG A 49 -10.85 -1.53 -0.57
CA ARG A 49 -11.05 -0.66 -1.74
C ARG A 49 -11.03 0.83 -1.38
N VAL A 50 -11.20 1.15 -0.09
CA VAL A 50 -11.38 2.52 0.40
C VAL A 50 -10.51 2.71 1.64
N PHE A 51 -9.20 2.76 1.42
CA PHE A 51 -8.23 3.09 2.44
C PHE A 51 -7.62 4.47 2.15
N ASP A 52 -7.56 5.32 3.17
CA ASP A 52 -6.87 6.60 3.06
C ASP A 52 -5.39 6.40 3.40
N LYS A 53 -4.52 6.63 2.41
CA LYS A 53 -3.07 6.49 2.57
C LYS A 53 -2.40 7.81 2.96
N LEU A 54 -3.14 8.90 3.12
CA LEU A 54 -2.59 10.22 3.44
C LEU A 54 -2.89 10.57 4.91
N SER A 55 -1.95 10.28 5.78
CA SER A 55 -2.08 10.55 7.21
C SER A 55 -1.60 11.97 7.55
N PRO A 56 -2.42 12.81 8.20
CA PRO A 56 -1.98 14.12 8.66
C PRO A 56 -0.99 13.96 9.83
N LEU A 57 0.18 14.59 9.73
CA LEU A 57 1.14 14.68 10.83
C LEU A 57 1.11 16.05 11.52
N HIS A 58 0.74 17.08 10.77
CA HIS A 58 0.68 18.46 11.22
C HIS A 58 -0.21 19.27 10.27
N HIS A 59 -0.58 20.50 10.65
CA HIS A 59 -1.47 21.36 9.85
C HIS A 59 -0.99 21.65 8.41
N ARG A 60 0.30 21.43 8.11
CA ARG A 60 0.93 21.61 6.79
C ARG A 60 1.77 20.41 6.33
N ILE A 61 1.73 19.29 7.05
CA ILE A 61 2.58 18.12 6.75
C ILE A 61 1.72 16.86 6.75
N TYR A 62 1.80 16.12 5.65
CA TYR A 62 1.15 14.83 5.46
C TYR A 62 2.21 13.75 5.20
N CYS A 63 1.93 12.55 5.70
CA CYS A 63 2.68 11.35 5.40
C CYS A 63 1.86 10.48 4.44
N ALA A 64 2.49 9.96 3.39
CA ALA A 64 1.87 9.02 2.48
C ALA A 64 2.34 7.59 2.78
N LEU A 65 1.39 6.66 2.92
CA LEU A 65 1.65 5.28 3.32
C LEU A 65 1.85 4.38 2.08
N SER A 66 2.99 3.69 2.02
CA SER A 66 3.31 2.72 0.96
C SER A 66 4.03 1.49 1.51
N GLY A 67 4.07 0.41 0.73
CA GLY A 67 4.64 -0.85 1.16
C GLY A 67 3.71 -1.63 2.09
N SER A 68 4.29 -2.31 3.08
CA SER A 68 3.55 -3.08 4.08
C SER A 68 2.66 -2.16 4.92
N ALA A 69 1.35 -2.38 4.88
CA ALA A 69 0.39 -1.58 5.64
C ALA A 69 0.63 -1.69 7.15
N ALA A 70 1.06 -2.86 7.64
CA ALA A 70 1.34 -3.08 9.06
C ALA A 70 2.54 -2.28 9.55
N ASP A 71 3.57 -2.11 8.72
CA ASP A 71 4.77 -1.36 9.10
C ASP A 71 4.56 0.16 8.97
N ALA A 72 3.76 0.56 7.98
CA ALA A 72 3.53 1.97 7.69
C ALA A 72 2.50 2.61 8.64
N GLN A 73 1.55 1.83 9.18
CA GLN A 73 0.51 2.30 10.09
C GLN A 73 0.89 1.99 11.54
N ALA A 74 1.57 2.93 12.20
CA ALA A 74 1.90 2.90 13.63
C ALA A 74 1.32 4.12 14.36
#